data_AF-A0A1Y1NAY1-F1
#
_entry.id   AF-A0A1Y1NAY1-F1
#
_cell.length_a   1.000
_cell.length_b   1.000
_cell.length_c   1.000
_cell.angle_alpha   90.00
_cell.angle_beta   90.00
_cell.angle_gamma   90.00
#
_symmetry.space_group_name_H-M   'P 1'
#
loop_
_entity.id
_entity.type
_entity.pdbx_description
1 polymer ?
#
loop_
_entity_poly.entity_id
_entity_poly.type
_entity_poly.pdbx_seq_one_letter_code
_entity_poly.pdbx_strand_id
1 'polypeptide(L)'
;MIYLVTKYSKDRSLYPEDPFTRAVIHQKQHFDSGLAFPAFIRIVMPILFEKAKTIPQSSIDEVVTVYDFLETFLEGKNWVAGDFLTLADLSLLPTITTLDCLVAIDEKYLNIKGWIRRCSTLSWYHANKKGLDEFRNRINNLLA
;
A
#
# COMPACT_ATOMS: atom_id res chain seq x y z
N MET A 1 3.90 -13.80 -0.75
CA MET A 1 4.14 -13.60 -2.20
C MET A 1 5.48 -14.15 -2.68
N ILE A 2 6.60 -13.90 -1.99
CA ILE A 2 7.94 -14.38 -2.39
C ILE A 2 7.95 -15.87 -2.75
N TYR A 3 7.41 -16.73 -1.88
CA TYR A 3 7.31 -18.17 -2.13
C TYR A 3 6.62 -18.51 -3.45
N LEU A 4 5.54 -17.81 -3.80
CA LEU A 4 4.77 -18.07 -5.02
C LEU A 4 5.61 -17.79 -6.25
N VAL A 5 6.30 -16.65 -6.27
CA VAL A 5 7.20 -16.31 -7.38
C VAL A 5 8.31 -17.34 -7.44
N THR A 6 9.07 -17.53 -6.35
CA THR A 6 10.23 -18.44 -6.31
C THR A 6 9.88 -19.87 -6.75
N LYS A 7 8.78 -20.42 -6.27
CA LYS A 7 8.41 -21.82 -6.54
C LYS A 7 7.75 -22.03 -7.90
N TYR A 8 6.88 -21.10 -8.33
CA TYR A 8 5.98 -21.37 -9.46
C TYR A 8 6.20 -20.49 -10.68
N SER A 9 6.79 -19.30 -10.53
CA SER A 9 7.02 -18.41 -11.67
C SER A 9 8.27 -18.82 -12.44
N LYS A 10 8.17 -18.84 -13.77
CA LYS A 10 9.36 -18.90 -14.66
C LYS A 10 9.99 -17.52 -14.84
N ASP A 11 9.19 -16.47 -14.72
CA ASP A 11 9.65 -15.08 -14.76
C ASP A 11 10.04 -14.59 -13.35
N ARG A 12 11.27 -14.09 -13.22
CA ARG A 12 11.81 -13.55 -11.98
C ARG A 12 11.74 -12.02 -11.90
N SER A 13 11.13 -11.35 -12.87
CA SER A 13 11.01 -9.88 -12.93
C SER A 13 10.43 -9.27 -11.65
N LEU A 14 9.38 -9.89 -11.08
CA LEU A 14 8.75 -9.42 -9.84
C LEU A 14 9.64 -9.61 -8.59
N TYR A 15 10.60 -10.52 -8.64
CA TYR A 15 11.51 -10.81 -7.53
C TYR A 15 12.89 -11.24 -8.07
N PRO A 16 13.69 -10.28 -8.57
CA PRO A 16 14.98 -10.55 -9.21
C PRO A 16 15.94 -11.29 -8.28
N GLU A 17 16.95 -11.98 -8.84
CA GLU A 17 17.90 -12.75 -8.03
C GLU A 17 19.03 -11.91 -7.41
N ASP A 18 19.27 -10.73 -7.98
CA ASP A 18 20.27 -9.79 -7.47
C ASP A 18 20.05 -9.49 -5.97
N PRO A 19 21.05 -9.76 -5.10
CA PRO A 19 20.91 -9.60 -3.66
C PRO A 19 20.55 -8.17 -3.23
N PHE A 20 21.10 -7.15 -3.89
CA PHE A 20 20.82 -5.76 -3.56
C PHE A 20 19.37 -5.40 -3.88
N THR A 21 18.89 -5.77 -5.06
CA THR A 21 17.50 -5.57 -5.48
C THR A 21 16.53 -6.26 -4.53
N ARG A 22 16.83 -7.50 -4.11
CA ARG A 22 16.01 -8.22 -3.10
C ARG A 22 16.00 -7.51 -1.76
N ALA A 23 17.14 -6.98 -1.31
CA ALA A 23 17.21 -6.22 -0.06
C ALA A 23 16.31 -4.98 -0.11
N VAL A 24 16.27 -4.27 -1.25
CA VAL A 24 15.37 -3.12 -1.45
C VAL A 24 13.90 -3.57 -1.44
N ILE A 25 13.54 -4.64 -2.14
CA ILE A 25 12.17 -5.20 -2.12
C ILE A 25 11.76 -5.56 -0.70
N HIS A 26 12.61 -6.26 0.05
CA HIS A 26 12.35 -6.64 1.44
C HIS A 26 12.24 -5.43 2.36
N GLN A 27 13.08 -4.41 2.18
CA GLN A 27 12.96 -3.16 2.93
C GLN A 27 11.56 -2.55 2.76
N LYS A 28 11.04 -2.50 1.52
CA LYS A 28 9.70 -1.94 1.25
C LYS A 28 8.58 -2.82 1.79
N GLN A 29 8.73 -4.14 1.74
CA GLN A 29 7.79 -5.09 2.34
C GLN A 29 7.78 -5.00 3.87
N HIS A 30 8.94 -4.78 4.51
CA HIS A 30 9.02 -4.57 5.95
C HIS A 30 8.46 -3.21 6.36
N PHE A 31 8.63 -2.18 5.53
CA PHE A 31 7.93 -0.90 5.70
C PHE A 31 6.40 -1.09 5.66
N ASP A 32 5.88 -1.89 4.71
CA ASP A 32 4.45 -2.23 4.67
C ASP A 32 4.01 -2.95 5.96
N SER A 33 4.63 -4.09 6.28
CA SER A 33 4.24 -4.91 7.42
C SER A 33 4.49 -4.27 8.79
N GLY A 34 5.47 -3.38 8.87
CA GLY A 34 5.98 -2.80 10.12
C GLY A 34 5.49 -1.38 10.39
N LEU A 35 5.05 -0.65 9.36
CA LEU A 35 4.59 0.73 9.52
C LEU A 35 3.22 0.98 8.87
N ALA A 36 3.09 0.73 7.56
CA ALA A 36 1.88 1.09 6.82
C ALA A 36 0.66 0.25 7.25
N PHE A 37 0.79 -1.08 7.27
CA PHE A 37 -0.29 -1.97 7.66
C PHE A 37 -0.65 -1.83 9.15
N PRO A 38 0.31 -1.70 10.09
CA PRO A 38 -0.02 -1.36 11.48
C PRO A 38 -0.78 -0.04 11.64
N ALA A 39 -0.46 1.02 10.88
CA ALA A 39 -1.20 2.28 10.91
C ALA A 39 -2.66 2.08 10.47
N PHE A 40 -2.88 1.29 9.42
CA PHE A 40 -4.22 0.85 9.01
C PHE A 40 -4.96 0.10 10.13
N ILE A 41 -4.30 -0.89 10.76
CA ILE A 41 -4.92 -1.70 11.83
C ILE A 41 -5.33 -0.85 13.03
N ARG A 42 -4.51 0.12 13.43
CA ARG A 42 -4.82 1.04 14.55
C ARG A 42 -6.06 1.89 14.30
N ILE A 43 -6.38 2.19 13.04
CA ILE A 43 -7.60 2.92 12.67
C ILE A 43 -8.79 1.97 12.54
N VAL A 44 -8.62 0.86 11.83
CA VAL A 44 -9.77 0.03 11.41
C VAL A 44 -10.34 -0.79 12.55
N MET A 45 -9.52 -1.24 13.50
CA MET A 45 -9.97 -2.12 14.59
C MET A 45 -11.00 -1.44 15.51
N PRO A 46 -10.77 -0.22 16.03
CA PRO A 46 -11.79 0.47 16.83
C PRO A 46 -13.08 0.75 16.06
N ILE A 47 -13.00 1.07 14.77
CA ILE A 47 -14.18 1.30 13.93
C ILE A 47 -15.02 0.01 13.82
N LEU A 48 -14.37 -1.12 13.54
CA LEU A 48 -15.05 -2.39 13.31
C LEU A 48 -15.59 -3.05 14.58
N PHE A 49 -14.87 -2.95 15.71
CA PHE A 49 -15.16 -3.75 16.91
C PHE A 49 -15.63 -2.91 18.10
N GLU A 50 -15.29 -1.63 18.14
CA GLU A 50 -15.62 -0.73 19.26
C GLU A 50 -16.63 0.36 18.85
N LYS A 51 -17.10 0.32 17.59
CA LYS A 51 -18.05 1.29 17.01
C LYS A 51 -17.53 2.73 17.06
N ALA A 52 -16.21 2.91 17.00
CA ALA A 52 -15.62 4.25 16.88
C ALA A 52 -16.13 4.94 15.60
N LYS A 53 -16.55 6.20 15.74
CA LYS A 53 -17.10 7.02 14.65
C LYS A 53 -16.13 8.07 14.13
N THR A 54 -14.98 8.19 14.76
CA THR A 54 -13.95 9.17 14.43
C THR A 54 -12.59 8.52 14.42
N ILE A 55 -11.69 9.08 13.61
CA ILE A 55 -10.28 8.68 13.57
C ILE A 55 -9.49 9.66 14.44
N PRO A 56 -8.75 9.19 15.46
CA PRO A 56 -7.92 10.06 16.28
C PRO A 56 -6.83 10.76 15.45
N GLN A 57 -6.52 12.01 15.79
CA GLN A 57 -5.48 12.80 15.09
C GLN A 57 -4.13 12.09 15.08
N SER A 58 -3.74 11.44 16.19
CA SER A 58 -2.49 10.67 16.26
C SER A 58 -2.41 9.56 15.20
N SER A 59 -3.52 8.89 14.90
CA SER A 59 -3.56 7.86 13.86
C SER A 59 -3.53 8.48 12.46
N ILE A 60 -4.12 9.67 12.27
CA ILE A 60 -4.00 10.43 11.02
C ILE A 60 -2.54 10.82 10.78
N ASP A 61 -1.84 11.32 11.80
CA ASP A 61 -0.44 11.75 11.71
C ASP A 61 0.51 10.57 11.36
N GLU A 62 0.22 9.38 11.88
CA GLU A 62 0.95 8.16 11.49
C GLU A 62 0.73 7.78 10.03
N VAL A 63 -0.50 7.92 9.51
CA VAL A 63 -0.77 7.67 8.09
C VAL A 63 -0.11 8.71 7.20
N VAL A 64 -0.11 9.98 7.62
CA VAL A 64 0.64 11.05 6.95
C VAL A 64 2.13 10.70 6.90
N THR A 65 2.70 10.20 8.00
CA THR A 65 4.09 9.74 8.04
C THR A 65 4.35 8.60 7.04
N VAL A 66 3.43 7.64 6.91
CA VAL A 66 3.50 6.57 5.90
C VAL A 66 3.50 7.16 4.49
N TYR A 67 2.65 8.15 4.20
CA TYR A 67 2.64 8.84 2.92
C TYR A 67 3.94 9.61 2.66
N ASP A 68 4.48 10.34 3.64
CA ASP A 68 5.76 11.06 3.48
C ASP A 68 6.92 10.11 3.13
N PHE A 69 7.01 8.94 3.77
CA PHE A 69 8.00 7.92 3.42
C PHE A 69 7.78 7.35 2.01
N LEU A 70 6.54 7.02 1.65
CA LEU A 70 6.25 6.43 0.35
C LEU A 70 6.48 7.43 -0.79
N GLU A 71 6.13 8.69 -0.59
CA GLU A 71 6.41 9.77 -1.54
C GLU A 71 7.93 9.87 -1.79
N THR A 72 8.73 9.82 -0.72
CA THR A 72 10.20 9.80 -0.81
C THR A 72 10.71 8.55 -1.54
N PHE A 73 10.12 7.37 -1.30
CA PHE A 73 10.54 6.14 -1.99
C PHE A 73 10.30 6.19 -3.50
N LEU A 74 9.26 6.91 -3.91
CA LEU A 74 8.87 7.08 -5.30
C LEU A 74 9.55 8.28 -5.99
N GLU A 75 10.35 9.07 -5.26
CA GLU A 75 11.07 10.20 -5.85
C GLU A 75 12.00 9.72 -6.98
N GLY A 76 11.79 10.27 -8.18
CA GLY A 76 12.53 9.91 -9.38
C GLY A 76 12.27 8.49 -9.91
N LYS A 77 11.26 7.77 -9.39
CA LYS A 77 11.01 6.35 -9.72
C LYS A 77 9.57 6.08 -10.11
N ASN A 78 9.39 5.06 -10.96
CA ASN A 78 8.07 4.60 -11.37
C ASN A 78 7.45 3.59 -10.39
N TRP A 79 8.28 2.83 -9.67
CA TRP A 79 7.87 1.75 -8.77
C TRP A 79 8.62 1.84 -7.43
N VAL A 80 8.04 1.31 -6.37
CA VAL A 80 8.50 1.57 -4.98
C VAL A 80 9.90 1.00 -4.67
N ALA A 81 10.34 0.01 -5.45
CA ALA A 81 11.62 -0.66 -5.28
C ALA A 81 12.62 -0.41 -6.42
N GLY A 82 12.31 0.47 -7.38
CA GLY A 82 13.20 0.79 -8.50
C GLY A 82 12.46 1.09 -9.81
N ASP A 83 13.06 0.68 -10.92
CA ASP A 83 12.61 1.04 -12.27
C ASP A 83 11.50 0.13 -12.82
N PHE A 84 11.28 -1.02 -12.19
CA PHE A 84 10.32 -2.03 -12.65
C PHE A 84 9.36 -2.45 -11.53
N LEU A 85 8.19 -2.95 -11.93
CA LEU A 85 7.19 -3.50 -11.03
C LEU A 85 7.76 -4.71 -10.27
N THR A 86 7.62 -4.72 -8.94
CA THR A 86 8.11 -5.82 -8.10
C THR A 86 7.07 -6.27 -7.08
N LEU A 87 7.37 -7.33 -6.34
CA LEU A 87 6.58 -7.77 -5.19
C LEU A 87 6.40 -6.70 -4.10
N ALA A 88 7.22 -5.65 -4.07
CA ALA A 88 7.03 -4.54 -3.15
C ALA A 88 5.82 -3.67 -3.51
N ASP A 89 5.59 -3.43 -4.81
CA ASP A 89 4.42 -2.69 -5.29
C ASP A 89 3.13 -3.49 -5.02
N LEU A 90 3.19 -4.80 -5.26
CA LEU A 90 2.06 -5.71 -5.03
C LEU A 90 1.69 -5.82 -3.54
N SER A 91 2.65 -5.72 -2.62
CA SER A 91 2.36 -5.68 -1.18
C SER A 91 1.79 -4.34 -0.73
N LEU A 92 2.42 -3.24 -1.17
CA LEU A 92 2.06 -1.91 -0.67
C LEU A 92 0.75 -1.38 -1.22
N LEU A 93 0.43 -1.66 -2.49
CA LEU A 93 -0.73 -1.06 -3.16
C LEU A 93 -2.05 -1.31 -2.42
N PRO A 94 -2.40 -2.54 -2.00
CA PRO A 94 -3.61 -2.78 -1.22
C PRO A 94 -3.65 -1.96 0.08
N THR A 95 -2.55 -1.95 0.85
CA THR A 95 -2.48 -1.20 2.12
C THR A 95 -2.68 0.29 1.89
N ILE A 96 -1.97 0.89 0.93
CA ILE A 96 -2.02 2.33 0.67
C ILE A 96 -3.37 2.77 0.12
N THR A 97 -3.95 2.01 -0.82
CA THR A 97 -5.29 2.33 -1.34
C THR A 97 -6.39 2.16 -0.30
N THR A 98 -6.22 1.24 0.65
CA THR A 98 -7.13 1.07 1.80
C THR A 98 -7.00 2.23 2.78
N LEU A 99 -5.77 2.68 3.06
CA LEU A 99 -5.51 3.87 3.88
C LEU A 99 -6.13 5.13 3.27
N ASP A 100 -6.07 5.30 1.94
CA ASP A 100 -6.69 6.43 1.23
C ASP A 100 -8.22 6.49 1.43
N CYS A 101 -8.87 5.35 1.68
CA CYS A 101 -10.30 5.34 2.01
C CYS A 101 -10.62 5.83 3.44
N LEU A 102 -9.63 5.86 4.34
CA LEU A 102 -9.77 6.27 5.74
C LEU A 102 -9.20 7.68 5.96
N VAL A 103 -8.03 7.94 5.40
CA VAL A 103 -7.28 9.19 5.46
C VAL A 103 -6.82 9.49 4.05
N ALA A 104 -7.53 10.43 3.40
CA ALA A 104 -7.32 10.75 2.00
C ALA A 104 -5.87 11.19 1.73
N ILE A 105 -5.32 10.74 0.60
CA ILE A 105 -4.01 11.17 0.12
C ILE A 105 -4.13 12.62 -0.38
N ASP A 106 -3.44 13.52 0.31
CA ASP A 106 -3.36 14.94 -0.04
C ASP A 106 -2.82 15.17 -1.46
N GLU A 107 -3.20 16.28 -2.09
CA GLU A 107 -2.75 16.68 -3.43
C GLU A 107 -1.23 16.86 -3.54
N LYS A 108 -0.53 17.12 -2.44
CA LYS A 108 0.93 17.25 -2.43
C LYS A 108 1.66 15.94 -2.79
N TYR A 109 1.03 14.77 -2.61
CA TYR A 109 1.64 13.45 -2.84
C TYR A 109 1.53 13.00 -4.30
N LEU A 110 2.15 13.77 -5.20
CA LEU A 110 2.04 13.56 -6.64
C LEU A 110 2.64 12.22 -7.08
N ASN A 111 3.73 11.77 -6.45
CA ASN A 111 4.36 10.51 -6.82
C ASN A 111 3.51 9.31 -6.42
N ILE A 112 2.91 9.33 -5.22
CA ILE A 112 1.96 8.29 -4.79
C ILE A 112 0.77 8.22 -5.74
N LYS A 113 0.12 9.36 -6.05
CA LYS A 113 -1.03 9.39 -6.97
C LYS A 113 -0.65 8.88 -8.36
N GLY A 114 0.53 9.27 -8.87
CA GLY A 114 1.08 8.77 -10.12
C GLY A 114 1.29 7.26 -10.11
N TRP A 115 1.84 6.73 -9.01
CA TRP A 115 2.07 5.30 -8.80
C TRP A 115 0.75 4.50 -8.72
N ILE A 116 -0.23 4.96 -7.94
CA ILE A 116 -1.56 4.31 -7.88
C ILE A 116 -2.20 4.28 -9.26
N ARG A 117 -2.14 5.40 -10.02
CA ARG A 117 -2.65 5.45 -11.39
C ARG A 117 -1.96 4.43 -12.30
N ARG A 118 -0.63 4.31 -12.25
CA ARG A 118 0.10 3.27 -13.00
C ARG A 118 -0.30 1.86 -12.58
N CYS A 119 -0.42 1.60 -11.29
CA CYS A 119 -0.91 0.32 -10.78
C CYS A 119 -2.31 -0.01 -11.29
N SER A 120 -3.20 0.99 -11.40
CA SER A 120 -4.58 0.80 -11.85
C SER A 120 -4.72 0.38 -13.31
N THR A 121 -3.68 0.60 -14.13
CA THR A 121 -3.67 0.15 -15.53
C THR A 121 -3.18 -1.29 -15.69
N LEU A 122 -2.70 -1.93 -14.62
CA LEU A 122 -2.20 -3.30 -14.68
C LEU A 122 -3.36 -4.30 -14.77
N SER A 123 -3.17 -5.35 -15.58
CA SER A 123 -4.22 -6.33 -15.87
C SER A 123 -4.79 -7.00 -14.62
N TRP A 124 -3.98 -7.17 -13.57
CA TRP A 124 -4.37 -7.80 -12.30
C TRP A 124 -5.00 -6.85 -11.29
N TYR A 125 -5.06 -5.54 -11.55
CA TYR A 125 -5.57 -4.55 -10.58
C TYR A 125 -7.01 -4.84 -10.11
N HIS A 126 -7.81 -5.47 -10.97
CA HIS A 126 -9.17 -5.91 -10.64
C HIS A 126 -9.23 -6.81 -9.39
N ALA A 127 -8.18 -7.59 -9.11
CA ALA A 127 -8.09 -8.44 -7.93
C ALA A 127 -8.06 -7.62 -6.62
N ASN A 128 -7.47 -6.42 -6.64
CA ASN A 128 -7.50 -5.48 -5.52
C ASN A 128 -8.78 -4.64 -5.51
N LYS A 129 -9.16 -4.11 -6.69
CA LYS A 129 -10.24 -3.12 -6.82
C LYS A 129 -11.56 -3.57 -6.20
N LYS A 130 -11.96 -4.82 -6.42
CA LYS A 130 -13.22 -5.35 -5.88
C LYS A 130 -13.25 -5.28 -4.35
N GLY A 131 -12.21 -5.80 -3.68
CA GLY A 131 -12.13 -5.78 -2.22
C GLY A 131 -12.00 -4.37 -1.65
N LEU A 132 -11.28 -3.49 -2.34
CA LEU A 132 -11.16 -2.08 -1.97
C LEU A 132 -12.51 -1.34 -2.01
N ASP A 133 -13.30 -1.55 -3.07
CA ASP A 133 -14.60 -0.91 -3.21
C ASP A 133 -15.61 -1.44 -2.15
N GLU A 134 -15.56 -2.75 -1.84
CA GLU A 134 -16.33 -3.34 -0.72
C GLU A 134 -15.93 -2.75 0.64
N PHE A 135 -14.62 -2.61 0.88
CA PHE A 135 -14.09 -2.00 2.10
C PHE A 135 -14.55 -0.55 2.26
N ARG A 136 -14.41 0.27 1.21
CA ARG A 136 -14.81 1.68 1.22
C ARG A 136 -16.28 1.84 1.59
N ASN A 137 -17.17 1.04 0.97
CA ASN A 137 -18.59 1.07 1.28
C ASN A 137 -18.87 0.70 2.74
N ARG A 138 -18.21 -0.35 3.25
CA ARG A 138 -18.37 -0.77 4.64
C ARG A 138 -17.93 0.32 5.63
N ILE A 139 -16.77 0.93 5.41
CA ILE A 139 -16.24 1.98 6.29
C ILE A 139 -17.12 3.23 6.23
N ASN A 140 -17.55 3.68 5.05
CA ASN A 140 -18.44 4.84 4.93
C ASN A 140 -19.75 4.63 5.71
N ASN A 141 -20.33 3.44 5.65
CA ASN A 141 -21.53 3.12 6.42
C ASN A 141 -21.28 3.08 7.94
N LEU A 142 -20.08 2.71 8.37
CA LEU A 142 -19.71 2.66 9.78
C LEU A 142 -19.32 4.04 10.34
N LEU A 143 -18.83 4.96 9.51
CA LEU A 143 -18.45 6.32 9.91
C LEU A 143 -19.56 7.36 9.72
N ALA A 144 -20.57 7.06 8.90
CA ALA A 144 -21.84 7.80 8.87
C ALA A 144 -22.58 7.74 10.22
#